data_AF-A0A1I0AZW1-F1
#
_entry.id   AF-A0A1I0AZW1-F1
#
_cell.length_a   1.000
_cell.length_b   1.000
_cell.length_c   1.000
_cell.angle_alpha   90.00
_cell.angle_beta   90.00
_cell.angle_gamma   90.00
#
_symmetry.space_group_name_H-M   'P 1'
#
loop_
_entity.id
_entity.type
_entity.pdbx_description
1 polymer ?
#
loop_
_entity_poly.entity_id
_entity_poly.type
_entity_poly.pdbx_seq_one_letter_code
_entity_poly.pdbx_strand_id
1 'polypeptide(L)'
;MWARINTGRRAGARLRPGRRTAALALFAAVAAVAALAARPHKQAEEAFNGLPRLYTYLEADTSRQVRLHLMGLAPDDVVLRAAGTALRPIAAYGINGGFFYGKDLLSIAVMNDTPAGGVRGAYGSGWFNAKYARGTLIYDGAAGMLSVQKAAAADELNVTDRGHYWAQGGVSMNVQQEELWAAEAEAEHLPFADEARLRSGMVYDDAGKVWLIVSESLCTAADFRTAVLEAVPGGVREGIFLDGDGSSQMNAAEAVLTGDSRPVMQMIAVSTGK
;
A
#
# COMPACT_ATOMS: atom_id res chain seq x y z
N MET A 1 -63.91 -20.99 -62.50
CA MET A 1 -64.52 -19.69 -62.12
C MET A 1 -63.43 -18.90 -61.40
N TRP A 2 -62.59 -18.09 -62.08
CA TRP A 2 -62.74 -16.63 -62.31
C TRP A 2 -63.16 -15.90 -61.03
N ALA A 3 -62.58 -14.82 -60.51
CA ALA A 3 -61.48 -13.89 -60.81
C ALA A 3 -61.30 -13.06 -59.51
N ARG A 4 -60.24 -12.31 -59.20
CA ARG A 4 -59.89 -10.98 -59.75
C ARG A 4 -58.62 -10.49 -59.05
N ILE A 5 -57.73 -9.90 -59.84
CA ILE A 5 -56.60 -9.06 -59.41
C ILE A 5 -57.14 -7.69 -59.02
N ASN A 6 -56.71 -7.15 -57.87
CA ASN A 6 -57.05 -5.79 -57.45
C ASN A 6 -55.77 -4.95 -57.33
N THR A 7 -55.65 -3.97 -58.23
CA THR A 7 -54.55 -3.01 -58.30
C THR A 7 -54.86 -1.81 -57.39
N GLY A 8 -54.19 -1.75 -56.23
CA GLY A 8 -54.29 -0.64 -55.27
C GLY A 8 -53.20 0.41 -55.47
N ARG A 9 -53.60 1.63 -55.84
CA ARG A 9 -52.79 2.86 -55.94
C ARG A 9 -51.90 3.10 -54.71
N ARG A 10 -50.61 3.40 -54.93
CA ARG A 10 -49.72 3.97 -53.90
C ARG A 10 -50.02 5.45 -53.69
N ALA A 11 -50.62 5.79 -52.55
CA ALA A 11 -50.75 7.16 -52.07
C ALA A 11 -49.42 7.60 -51.41
N GLY A 12 -48.79 8.63 -51.97
CA GLY A 12 -47.63 9.27 -51.37
C GLY A 12 -48.02 10.03 -50.10
N ALA A 13 -47.60 9.52 -48.94
CA ALA A 13 -47.81 10.18 -47.66
C ALA A 13 -46.89 11.41 -47.55
N ARG A 14 -47.43 12.61 -47.81
CA ARG A 14 -46.77 13.87 -47.43
C ARG A 14 -46.76 13.98 -45.90
N LEU A 15 -45.61 13.75 -45.29
CA LEU A 15 -45.37 13.94 -43.87
C LEU A 15 -45.64 15.40 -43.46
N ARG A 16 -46.56 15.59 -42.52
CA ARG A 16 -46.93 16.89 -41.94
C ARG A 16 -45.70 17.58 -41.32
N PRO A 17 -45.51 18.91 -41.51
CA PRO A 17 -44.30 19.64 -41.12
C PRO A 17 -43.95 19.54 -39.62
N GLY A 18 -44.93 19.37 -38.73
CA GLY A 18 -44.68 19.20 -37.29
C GLY A 18 -44.05 17.87 -36.87
N ARG A 19 -44.06 16.83 -37.73
CA ARG A 19 -43.39 15.55 -37.43
C ARG A 19 -41.89 15.59 -37.68
N ARG A 20 -41.41 16.47 -38.57
CA ARG A 20 -39.98 16.64 -38.86
C ARG A 20 -39.27 17.37 -37.72
N THR A 21 -39.91 18.39 -37.15
CA THR A 21 -39.36 19.12 -36.01
C THR A 21 -39.30 18.27 -34.75
N ALA A 22 -40.33 17.46 -34.47
CA ALA A 22 -40.32 16.51 -33.36
C ALA A 22 -39.25 15.41 -33.52
N ALA A 23 -39.06 14.88 -34.73
CA ALA A 23 -38.02 13.89 -35.00
C ALA A 23 -36.60 14.48 -34.85
N LEU A 24 -36.37 15.71 -35.32
CA LEU A 24 -35.10 16.43 -35.15
C LEU A 24 -34.79 16.74 -33.68
N ALA A 25 -35.79 17.17 -32.90
CA ALA A 25 -35.63 17.43 -31.47
C ALA A 25 -35.30 16.16 -30.70
N LEU A 26 -35.96 15.04 -31.03
CA LEU A 26 -35.67 13.74 -30.42
C LEU A 26 -34.26 13.25 -30.80
N PHE A 27 -33.85 13.42 -32.06
CA PHE A 27 -32.51 13.05 -32.52
C PHE A 27 -31.42 13.88 -31.83
N ALA A 28 -31.65 15.19 -31.67
CA ALA A 28 -30.75 16.08 -30.94
C ALA A 28 -30.66 15.72 -29.45
N ALA A 29 -31.78 15.37 -28.81
CA ALA A 29 -31.81 14.92 -27.42
C ALA A 29 -31.06 13.58 -27.23
N VAL A 30 -31.27 12.61 -28.12
CA VAL A 30 -30.55 11.33 -28.10
C VAL A 30 -29.06 11.52 -28.35
N ALA A 31 -28.69 12.38 -29.30
CA ALA A 31 -27.29 12.71 -29.57
C ALA A 31 -26.62 13.42 -28.38
N ALA A 32 -27.34 14.31 -27.68
CA ALA A 32 -26.85 14.98 -26.48
C ALA A 32 -26.65 13.99 -25.32
N VAL A 33 -27.58 13.06 -25.10
CA VAL A 33 -27.46 12.01 -24.08
C VAL A 33 -26.32 11.05 -24.43
N ALA A 34 -26.19 10.64 -25.68
CA ALA A 34 -25.08 9.81 -26.14
C ALA A 34 -23.73 10.52 -25.98
N ALA A 35 -23.64 11.82 -26.28
CA ALA A 35 -22.43 12.61 -26.09
C ALA A 35 -22.10 12.83 -24.60
N LEU A 36 -23.09 12.90 -23.72
CA LEU A 36 -22.90 12.95 -22.26
C LEU A 36 -22.45 11.60 -21.69
N ALA A 37 -23.00 10.49 -22.18
CA ALA A 37 -22.63 9.13 -21.78
C ALA A 37 -21.27 8.69 -22.35
N ALA A 38 -20.87 9.24 -23.50
CA ALA A 38 -19.56 8.99 -24.13
C ALA A 38 -18.46 9.92 -23.62
N ARG A 39 -18.74 10.81 -22.64
CA ARG A 39 -17.65 11.56 -21.99
C ARG A 39 -16.75 10.54 -21.31
N PRO A 40 -15.45 10.47 -21.67
CA PRO A 40 -14.53 9.62 -20.94
C PRO A 40 -14.61 10.07 -19.48
N HIS A 41 -15.01 9.14 -18.61
CA HIS A 41 -14.93 9.36 -17.17
C HIS A 41 -13.45 9.58 -16.91
N LYS A 42 -13.02 10.85 -16.75
CA LYS A 42 -11.66 11.16 -16.34
C LYS A 42 -11.51 10.47 -15.00
N GLN A 43 -10.79 9.36 -14.99
CA GLN A 43 -10.40 8.66 -13.79
C GLN A 43 -9.77 9.72 -12.91
N ALA A 44 -10.31 9.92 -11.70
CA ALA A 44 -9.80 10.93 -10.79
C ALA A 44 -8.30 10.68 -10.63
N GLU A 45 -7.48 11.69 -10.90
CA GLU A 45 -6.05 11.57 -10.71
C GLU A 45 -5.79 11.25 -9.23
N GLU A 46 -4.90 10.29 -8.99
CA GLU A 46 -4.53 9.92 -7.63
C GLU A 46 -3.89 11.12 -6.92
N ALA A 47 -4.12 11.28 -5.61
CA ALA A 47 -3.67 12.44 -4.84
C ALA A 47 -2.14 12.64 -4.84
N PHE A 48 -1.40 11.58 -5.17
CA PHE A 48 0.06 11.52 -5.24
C PHE A 48 0.61 11.54 -6.68
N ASN A 49 -0.23 11.78 -7.68
CA ASN A 49 0.22 11.86 -9.06
C ASN A 49 1.19 13.03 -9.26
N GLY A 50 2.31 12.78 -9.95
CA GLY A 50 3.33 13.80 -10.23
C GLY A 50 4.29 14.14 -9.10
N LEU A 51 4.21 13.46 -7.94
CA LEU A 51 5.20 13.63 -6.87
C LEU A 51 6.58 13.11 -7.31
N PRO A 52 7.68 13.65 -6.74
CA PRO A 52 9.03 13.11 -6.98
C PRO A 52 9.13 11.63 -6.61
N ARG A 53 9.78 10.84 -7.48
CA ARG A 53 9.99 9.41 -7.27
C ARG A 53 11.40 9.17 -6.71
N LEU A 54 11.53 9.22 -5.40
CA LEU A 54 12.78 8.87 -4.69
C LEU A 54 12.84 7.38 -4.32
N TYR A 55 12.31 6.53 -5.21
CA TYR A 55 12.31 5.09 -5.06
C TYR A 55 12.39 4.41 -6.42
N THR A 56 12.91 3.19 -6.45
CA THR A 56 12.80 2.25 -7.58
C THR A 56 11.64 1.31 -7.32
N TYR A 57 10.82 1.08 -8.35
CA TYR A 57 9.69 0.16 -8.27
C TYR A 57 10.01 -1.19 -8.90
N LEU A 58 9.55 -2.28 -8.29
CA LEU A 58 9.56 -3.62 -8.87
C LEU A 58 8.23 -4.33 -8.60
N GLU A 59 7.87 -5.19 -9.54
CA GLU A 59 6.80 -6.17 -9.36
C GLU A 59 7.38 -7.55 -9.63
N ALA A 60 7.01 -8.54 -8.84
CA ALA A 60 7.54 -9.89 -8.95
C ALA A 60 6.47 -10.95 -8.68
N ASP A 61 6.35 -11.90 -9.61
CA ASP A 61 5.71 -13.19 -9.36
C ASP A 61 6.78 -14.18 -8.90
N THR A 62 6.54 -14.82 -7.76
CA THR A 62 7.54 -15.66 -7.08
C THR A 62 7.22 -17.15 -7.19
N SER A 63 8.16 -18.01 -6.79
CA SER A 63 7.99 -19.48 -6.87
C SER A 63 6.80 -19.98 -6.02
N ARG A 64 6.41 -19.20 -5.02
CA ARG A 64 5.27 -19.43 -4.12
C ARG A 64 3.94 -18.89 -4.65
N GLN A 65 3.88 -18.46 -5.91
CA GLN A 65 2.69 -17.82 -6.50
C GLN A 65 2.25 -16.55 -5.74
N VAL A 66 3.18 -15.92 -5.03
CA VAL A 66 2.95 -14.64 -4.36
C VAL A 66 3.38 -13.54 -5.31
N ARG A 67 2.44 -12.67 -5.67
CA ARG A 67 2.74 -11.44 -6.39
C ARG A 67 3.06 -10.31 -5.43
N LEU A 68 4.25 -9.74 -5.57
CA LEU A 68 4.77 -8.68 -4.72
C LEU A 68 4.93 -7.38 -5.49
N HIS A 69 4.64 -6.27 -4.80
CA HIS A 69 4.97 -4.92 -5.21
C HIS A 69 6.02 -4.38 -4.24
N LEU A 70 7.11 -3.83 -4.77
CA LEU A 70 8.27 -3.41 -4.00
C LEU A 70 8.66 -1.97 -4.35
N MET A 71 8.96 -1.16 -3.33
CA MET A 71 9.57 0.16 -3.45
C MET A 71 10.92 0.17 -2.74
N GLY A 72 12.00 0.25 -3.52
CA GLY A 72 13.38 0.33 -3.02
C GLY A 72 13.86 1.76 -2.93
N LEU A 73 14.31 2.20 -1.75
CA LEU A 73 14.71 3.58 -1.49
C LEU A 73 15.90 3.66 -0.52
N ALA A 74 16.57 4.81 -0.49
CA ALA A 74 17.59 5.08 0.53
C ALA A 74 16.92 5.19 1.90
N PRO A 75 17.59 4.78 2.99
CA PRO A 75 17.03 4.90 4.33
C PRO A 75 16.74 6.36 4.72
N ASP A 76 17.51 7.33 4.21
CA ASP A 76 17.26 8.76 4.40
C ASP A 76 15.95 9.27 3.78
N ASP A 77 15.41 8.55 2.79
CA ASP A 77 14.17 8.90 2.12
C ASP A 77 12.92 8.30 2.81
N VAL A 78 13.09 7.57 3.92
CA VAL A 78 11.98 7.04 4.71
C VAL A 78 11.41 8.11 5.64
N VAL A 79 10.08 8.26 5.61
CA VAL A 79 9.33 9.16 6.50
C VAL A 79 8.20 8.40 7.19
N LEU A 80 8.30 8.25 8.52
CA LEU A 80 7.21 7.68 9.32
C LEU A 80 6.23 8.79 9.72
N ARG A 81 4.95 8.65 9.36
CA ARG A 81 3.94 9.67 9.63
C ARG A 81 2.58 9.07 10.00
N ALA A 82 1.83 9.79 10.83
CA ALA A 82 0.42 9.48 11.03
C ALA A 82 -0.36 9.54 9.71
N ALA A 83 -1.33 8.64 9.57
CA ALA A 83 -2.27 8.61 8.46
C ALA A 83 -3.70 8.91 8.96
N GLY A 84 -4.28 8.01 9.76
CA GLY A 84 -5.65 8.14 10.29
C GLY A 84 -6.74 7.93 9.23
N THR A 85 -6.37 7.47 8.04
CA THR A 85 -7.22 7.24 6.86
C THR A 85 -6.60 6.14 5.99
N ALA A 86 -7.30 5.68 4.96
CA ALA A 86 -6.72 4.80 3.94
C ALA A 86 -5.63 5.56 3.16
N LEU A 87 -4.67 4.86 2.56
CA LEU A 87 -3.52 5.52 1.94
C LEU A 87 -3.85 6.25 0.65
N ARG A 88 -4.73 5.71 -0.20
CA ARG A 88 -5.06 6.27 -1.52
C ARG A 88 -5.30 7.80 -1.56
N PRO A 89 -6.07 8.41 -0.63
CA PRO A 89 -6.27 9.86 -0.61
C PRO A 89 -5.07 10.69 -0.12
N ILE A 90 -4.01 10.07 0.42
CA ILE A 90 -2.83 10.76 0.92
C ILE A 90 -1.91 11.10 -0.26
N ALA A 91 -1.56 12.38 -0.38
CA ALA A 91 -0.57 12.87 -1.36
C ALA A 91 0.86 12.50 -0.96
N ALA A 92 1.16 11.20 -0.92
CA ALA A 92 2.48 10.62 -0.72
C ALA A 92 2.54 9.22 -1.34
N TYR A 93 3.75 8.83 -1.75
CA TYR A 93 4.06 7.43 -2.06
C TYR A 93 4.47 6.68 -0.78
N GLY A 94 4.23 5.37 -0.73
CA GLY A 94 4.61 4.52 0.40
C GLY A 94 3.58 3.44 0.72
N ILE A 95 3.76 2.79 1.87
CA ILE A 95 2.93 1.67 2.32
C ILE A 95 2.37 1.91 3.73
N ASN A 96 1.52 1.02 4.21
CA ASN A 96 1.04 1.07 5.59
C ASN A 96 2.17 0.80 6.58
N GLY A 97 1.95 1.23 7.82
CA GLY A 97 2.89 1.00 8.92
C GLY A 97 2.61 -0.26 9.74
N GLY A 98 3.02 -0.20 11.00
CA GLY A 98 2.84 -1.28 11.97
C GLY A 98 1.41 -1.43 12.50
N PHE A 99 1.24 -2.37 13.43
CA PHE A 99 -0.05 -2.76 14.02
C PHE A 99 -0.71 -1.61 14.80
N PHE A 100 -2.04 -1.59 14.79
CA PHE A 100 -2.87 -0.62 15.50
C PHE A 100 -4.15 -1.24 16.05
N TYR A 101 -4.83 -0.55 16.98
CA TYR A 101 -6.18 -0.89 17.42
C TYR A 101 -6.99 0.38 17.64
N GLY A 102 -8.13 0.50 16.96
CA GLY A 102 -8.91 1.74 16.97
C GLY A 102 -8.08 2.90 16.41
N LYS A 103 -7.70 3.85 17.27
CA LYS A 103 -6.86 5.00 16.91
C LYS A 103 -5.43 4.90 17.44
N ASP A 104 -5.12 3.84 18.18
CA ASP A 104 -3.86 3.68 18.87
C ASP A 104 -2.85 2.98 17.96
N LEU A 105 -1.73 3.63 17.68
CA LEU A 105 -0.58 3.03 17.00
C LEU A 105 0.21 2.18 18.01
N LEU A 106 0.21 0.86 17.80
CA LEU A 106 0.69 -0.15 18.76
C LEU A 106 2.05 -0.74 18.40
N SER A 107 2.71 -0.20 17.38
CA SER A 107 4.08 -0.55 17.01
C SER A 107 4.96 0.69 17.09
N ILE A 108 6.24 0.51 17.39
CA ILE A 108 7.22 1.59 17.34
C ILE A 108 7.15 2.26 15.95
N ALA A 109 7.10 3.58 15.91
CA ALA A 109 7.12 4.38 14.69
C ALA A 109 7.68 5.75 15.07
N VAL A 110 9.00 5.88 15.05
CA VAL A 110 9.71 7.04 15.60
C VAL A 110 10.65 7.63 14.57
N MET A 111 10.61 8.95 14.42
CA MET A 111 11.60 9.76 13.71
C MET A 111 12.30 10.65 14.73
N ASN A 112 13.60 10.48 14.96
CA ASN A 112 14.40 11.34 15.83
C ASN A 112 13.76 11.57 17.22
N ASP A 113 13.44 10.48 17.93
CA ASP A 113 12.74 10.51 19.24
C ASP A 113 11.33 11.16 19.22
N THR A 114 10.76 11.39 18.04
CA THR A 114 9.38 11.86 17.86
C THR A 114 8.51 10.74 17.30
N PRO A 115 7.51 10.24 18.05
CA PRO A 115 6.63 9.20 17.55
C PRO A 115 5.64 9.74 16.51
N ALA A 116 5.27 8.91 15.53
CA ALA A 116 4.48 9.31 14.38
C ALA A 116 3.03 9.68 14.71
N GLY A 117 2.43 9.07 15.75
CA GLY A 117 1.01 9.18 16.07
C GLY A 117 0.65 10.04 17.30
N GLY A 118 1.63 10.55 18.05
CA GLY A 118 1.36 11.27 19.30
C GLY A 118 2.58 11.88 19.97
N VAL A 119 2.62 11.83 21.30
CA VAL A 119 3.76 12.33 22.09
C VAL A 119 4.58 11.18 22.66
N ARG A 120 5.87 11.42 22.87
CA ARG A 120 6.81 10.47 23.48
C ARG A 120 6.25 9.85 24.76
N GLY A 121 6.36 8.53 24.89
CA GLY A 121 5.96 7.79 26.09
C GLY A 121 4.45 7.60 26.29
N ALA A 122 3.60 8.17 25.43
CA ALA A 122 2.15 7.94 25.51
C ALA A 122 1.76 6.60 24.84
N TYR A 123 0.82 5.87 25.45
CA TYR A 123 0.20 4.70 24.81
C TYR A 123 -0.49 5.11 23.50
N GLY A 124 -0.36 4.27 22.46
CA GLY A 124 -0.96 4.52 21.15
C GLY A 124 -0.26 5.57 20.30
N SER A 125 0.86 6.14 20.76
CA SER A 125 1.60 7.17 20.01
C SER A 125 2.49 6.60 18.89
N GLY A 126 2.82 5.31 18.94
CA GLY A 126 3.94 4.73 18.21
C GLY A 126 5.27 4.75 18.98
N TRP A 127 5.25 4.96 20.30
CA TRP A 127 6.47 4.84 21.14
C TRP A 127 6.76 3.40 21.60
N PHE A 128 5.78 2.50 21.51
CA PHE A 128 5.85 1.16 22.07
C PHE A 128 5.46 0.10 21.04
N ASN A 129 6.10 -1.06 21.12
CA ASN A 129 5.52 -2.30 20.65
C ASN A 129 4.62 -2.82 21.79
N ALA A 130 3.31 -2.64 21.64
CA ALA A 130 2.38 -2.93 22.73
C ALA A 130 2.34 -4.43 23.04
N LYS A 131 2.28 -4.77 24.33
CA LYS A 131 2.21 -6.13 24.89
C LYS A 131 3.48 -6.98 24.75
N TYR A 132 4.22 -6.86 23.66
CA TYR A 132 5.38 -7.71 23.37
C TYR A 132 6.54 -6.88 22.87
N ALA A 133 7.76 -7.23 23.30
CA ALA A 133 8.95 -6.77 22.61
C ALA A 133 8.98 -7.43 21.23
N ARG A 134 9.15 -6.63 20.17
CA ARG A 134 9.11 -7.11 18.78
C ARG A 134 10.23 -6.53 17.94
N GLY A 135 10.47 -7.18 16.81
CA GLY A 135 11.36 -6.71 15.76
C GLY A 135 11.07 -5.28 15.37
N THR A 136 12.11 -4.47 15.41
CA THR A 136 12.06 -3.06 15.06
C THR A 136 13.22 -2.78 14.11
N LEU A 137 12.90 -2.44 12.87
CA LEU A 137 13.88 -2.05 11.85
C LEU A 137 14.28 -0.59 12.11
N ILE A 138 15.58 -0.36 12.23
CA ILE A 138 16.16 0.91 12.66
C ILE A 138 17.19 1.34 11.64
N TYR A 139 17.13 2.62 11.27
CA TYR A 139 18.24 3.31 10.64
C TYR A 139 18.89 4.25 11.64
N ASP A 140 20.16 3.99 11.97
CA ASP A 140 21.02 4.90 12.70
C ASP A 140 21.77 5.78 11.69
N GLY A 141 21.29 7.01 11.50
CA GLY A 141 21.83 7.93 10.48
C GLY A 141 23.21 8.49 10.84
N ALA A 142 23.56 8.53 12.13
CA ALA A 142 24.90 8.93 12.55
C ALA A 142 25.94 7.83 12.27
N ALA A 143 25.55 6.56 12.43
CA ALA A 143 26.39 5.42 12.08
C ALA A 143 26.30 5.00 10.60
N GLY A 144 25.28 5.47 9.87
CA GLY A 144 24.98 5.03 8.51
C GLY A 144 24.61 3.55 8.44
N MET A 145 23.91 3.03 9.46
CA MET A 145 23.69 1.59 9.64
C MET A 145 22.21 1.24 9.80
N LEU A 146 21.79 0.16 9.15
CA LEU A 146 20.49 -0.47 9.35
C LEU A 146 20.64 -1.70 10.27
N SER A 147 19.65 -1.92 11.13
CA SER A 147 19.58 -3.10 12.01
C SER A 147 18.13 -3.47 12.32
N VAL A 148 17.91 -4.70 12.77
CA VAL A 148 16.66 -5.09 13.44
C VAL A 148 16.99 -5.38 14.90
N GLN A 149 16.30 -4.70 15.81
CA GLN A 149 16.42 -4.93 17.25
C GLN A 149 15.06 -5.33 17.83
N LYS A 150 15.06 -6.23 18.80
CA LYS A 150 13.85 -6.58 19.55
C LYS A 150 13.70 -5.63 20.73
N ALA A 151 12.62 -4.85 20.74
CA ALA A 151 12.36 -3.85 21.78
C ALA A 151 10.87 -3.73 22.08
N ALA A 152 10.52 -3.41 23.33
CA ALA A 152 9.17 -3.07 23.76
C ALA A 152 8.90 -1.55 23.67
N ALA A 153 9.94 -0.72 23.79
CA ALA A 153 9.84 0.73 23.74
C ALA A 153 10.98 1.36 22.94
N ALA A 154 10.74 2.53 22.35
CA ALA A 154 11.78 3.26 21.62
C ALA A 154 12.98 3.66 22.52
N ASP A 155 12.77 3.82 23.83
CA ASP A 155 13.85 4.08 24.79
C ASP A 155 14.87 2.93 24.90
N GLU A 156 14.48 1.70 24.55
CA GLU A 156 15.35 0.51 24.62
C GLU A 156 16.25 0.38 23.38
N LEU A 157 16.00 1.15 22.33
CA LEU A 157 16.76 1.07 21.07
C LEU A 157 18.18 1.56 21.26
N ASN A 158 19.13 0.77 20.78
CA ASN A 158 20.53 1.16 20.74
C ASN A 158 20.81 1.91 19.44
N VAL A 159 20.89 3.24 19.53
CA VAL A 159 21.22 4.16 18.43
C VAL A 159 22.28 5.16 18.90
N THR A 160 23.16 5.56 17.99
CA THR A 160 24.30 6.44 18.28
C THR A 160 23.85 7.87 18.53
N ASP A 161 22.88 8.35 17.76
CA ASP A 161 22.30 9.69 17.89
C ASP A 161 20.77 9.63 17.85
N ARG A 162 20.13 9.94 18.98
CA ARG A 162 18.67 10.00 19.14
C ARG A 162 18.02 11.12 18.31
N GLY A 163 18.81 12.10 17.86
CA GLY A 163 18.38 13.15 16.95
C GLY A 163 18.51 12.81 15.47
N HIS A 164 19.09 11.65 15.13
CA HIS A 164 19.37 11.26 13.76
C HIS A 164 19.17 9.75 13.54
N TYR A 165 17.93 9.29 13.71
CA TYR A 165 17.53 7.91 13.45
C TYR A 165 16.04 7.82 13.12
N TRP A 166 15.63 6.70 12.56
CA TRP A 166 14.23 6.30 12.59
C TRP A 166 14.09 4.83 12.94
N ALA A 167 12.92 4.46 13.48
CA ALA A 167 12.62 3.11 13.91
C ALA A 167 11.17 2.73 13.58
N GLN A 168 11.00 1.60 12.89
CA GLN A 168 9.72 1.00 12.55
C GLN A 168 9.58 -0.36 13.23
N GLY A 169 8.57 -0.50 14.08
CA GLY A 169 8.19 -1.74 14.74
C GLY A 169 7.33 -2.61 13.83
N GLY A 170 7.53 -3.92 13.93
CA GLY A 170 6.81 -4.95 13.20
C GLY A 170 6.93 -6.27 13.95
N VAL A 171 7.07 -7.38 13.22
CA VAL A 171 7.51 -8.67 13.77
C VAL A 171 8.74 -9.12 12.98
N SER A 172 9.80 -9.56 13.63
CA SER A 172 11.06 -9.94 12.98
C SER A 172 10.87 -11.01 11.91
N MET A 173 11.49 -10.83 10.75
CA MET A 173 11.58 -11.88 9.72
C MET A 173 12.73 -12.86 9.98
N ASN A 174 13.71 -12.50 10.83
CA ASN A 174 14.87 -13.33 11.16
C ASN A 174 15.50 -13.96 9.92
N VAL A 175 15.94 -13.11 9.00
CA VAL A 175 16.43 -13.56 7.69
C VAL A 175 17.74 -14.34 7.82
N GLN A 176 18.63 -13.91 8.72
CA GLN A 176 19.93 -14.55 8.91
C GLN A 176 19.89 -15.81 9.79
N GLN A 177 18.75 -16.11 10.41
CA GLN A 177 18.56 -17.22 11.34
C GLN A 177 17.33 -18.03 10.93
N GLU A 178 17.44 -18.73 9.80
CA GLU A 178 16.35 -19.49 9.16
C GLU A 178 15.70 -20.48 10.13
N GLU A 179 16.49 -21.18 10.92
CA GLU A 179 15.99 -22.18 11.87
C GLU A 179 15.18 -21.57 13.02
N LEU A 180 15.32 -20.25 13.27
CA LEU A 180 14.65 -19.56 14.37
C LEU A 180 13.45 -18.72 13.94
N TRP A 181 13.30 -18.41 12.64
CA TRP A 181 12.33 -17.40 12.20
C TRP A 181 10.89 -17.73 12.62
N ALA A 182 10.48 -19.01 12.56
CA ALA A 182 9.12 -19.41 12.90
C ALA A 182 8.84 -19.28 14.41
N ALA A 183 9.78 -19.75 15.24
CA ALA A 183 9.67 -19.62 16.70
C ALA A 183 9.67 -18.15 17.14
N GLU A 184 10.42 -17.31 16.43
CA GLU A 184 10.51 -15.88 16.72
C GLU A 184 9.25 -15.13 16.26
N ALA A 185 8.70 -15.47 15.09
CA ALA A 185 7.40 -14.96 14.66
C ALA A 185 6.27 -15.34 15.64
N GLU A 186 6.31 -16.55 16.21
CA GLU A 186 5.37 -16.98 17.25
C GLU A 186 5.57 -16.20 18.56
N ALA A 187 6.81 -16.09 19.04
CA ALA A 187 7.14 -15.38 20.28
C ALA A 187 6.82 -13.87 20.21
N GLU A 188 6.95 -13.27 19.03
CA GLU A 188 6.58 -11.88 18.76
C GLU A 188 5.08 -11.71 18.42
N HIS A 189 4.33 -12.82 18.41
CA HIS A 189 2.90 -12.89 18.13
C HIS A 189 2.52 -12.32 16.77
N LEU A 190 3.14 -12.82 15.70
CA LEU A 190 2.74 -12.54 14.32
C LEU A 190 1.28 -12.99 14.10
N PRO A 191 0.35 -12.07 13.77
CA PRO A 191 -1.04 -12.45 13.60
C PRO A 191 -1.26 -13.38 12.39
N PHE A 192 -2.02 -14.44 12.64
CA PHE A 192 -2.53 -15.36 11.62
C PHE A 192 -1.44 -15.91 10.69
N ALA A 193 -0.25 -16.24 11.21
CA ALA A 193 0.93 -16.58 10.41
C ALA A 193 0.68 -17.67 9.35
N ASP A 194 -0.10 -18.69 9.68
CA ASP A 194 -0.39 -19.83 8.80
C ASP A 194 -1.59 -19.61 7.86
N GLU A 195 -2.29 -18.48 7.98
CA GLU A 195 -3.43 -18.17 7.11
C GLU A 195 -3.00 -17.38 5.87
N ALA A 196 -3.64 -17.69 4.75
CA ALA A 196 -3.49 -16.94 3.51
C ALA A 196 -4.16 -15.57 3.64
N ARG A 197 -3.34 -14.51 3.82
CA ARG A 197 -3.79 -13.12 3.98
C ARG A 197 -2.94 -12.22 3.09
N LEU A 198 -3.40 -11.00 2.83
CA LEU A 198 -2.51 -9.97 2.29
C LEU A 198 -1.43 -9.69 3.34
N ARG A 199 -0.20 -9.41 2.90
CA ARG A 199 0.93 -9.17 3.78
C ARG A 199 1.65 -7.91 3.34
N SER A 200 2.24 -7.23 4.31
CA SER A 200 3.16 -6.13 4.09
C SER A 200 4.41 -6.34 4.93
N GLY A 201 5.51 -5.74 4.50
CA GLY A 201 6.80 -5.89 5.15
C GLY A 201 7.77 -4.79 4.75
N MET A 202 8.83 -4.69 5.54
CA MET A 202 9.93 -3.77 5.30
C MET A 202 11.23 -4.51 5.57
N VAL A 203 12.13 -4.51 4.60
CA VAL A 203 13.44 -5.16 4.72
C VAL A 203 14.55 -4.22 4.28
N TYR A 204 15.79 -4.57 4.57
CA TYR A 204 16.95 -3.95 3.93
C TYR A 204 17.88 -4.98 3.32
N ASP A 205 18.52 -4.59 2.22
CA ASP A 205 19.47 -5.43 1.50
C ASP A 205 20.92 -5.22 1.97
N ASP A 206 21.82 -6.03 1.43
CA ASP A 206 23.26 -5.94 1.73
C ASP A 206 23.91 -4.63 1.28
N ALA A 207 23.26 -3.87 0.39
CA ALA A 207 23.72 -2.54 -0.03
C ALA A 207 23.17 -1.42 0.87
N GLY A 208 22.39 -1.74 1.90
CA GLY A 208 21.79 -0.77 2.82
C GLY A 208 20.59 -0.04 2.22
N LYS A 209 20.00 -0.55 1.13
CA LYS A 209 18.75 -0.02 0.59
C LYS A 209 17.57 -0.66 1.32
N VAL A 210 16.57 0.16 1.63
CA VAL A 210 15.32 -0.26 2.25
C VAL A 210 14.32 -0.64 1.16
N TRP A 211 13.54 -1.69 1.39
CA TRP A 211 12.48 -2.15 0.51
C TRP A 211 11.15 -2.18 1.26
N LEU A 212 10.17 -1.41 0.79
CA LEU A 212 8.78 -1.43 1.25
C LEU A 212 8.00 -2.41 0.37
N ILE A 213 7.33 -3.37 0.98
CA ILE A 213 6.81 -4.53 0.25
C ILE A 213 5.36 -4.79 0.63
N VAL A 214 4.51 -5.03 -0.37
CA VAL A 214 3.11 -5.42 -0.20
C VAL A 214 2.79 -6.57 -1.15
N SER A 215 2.09 -7.60 -0.67
CA SER A 215 1.55 -8.65 -1.53
C SER A 215 0.22 -8.23 -2.14
N GLU A 216 0.06 -8.47 -3.45
CA GLU A 216 -1.25 -8.37 -4.12
C GLU A 216 -2.05 -9.66 -3.93
N SER A 217 -1.35 -10.80 -3.80
CA SER A 217 -1.94 -12.12 -3.58
C SER A 217 -2.02 -12.46 -2.08
N LEU A 218 -3.02 -13.28 -1.71
CA LEU A 218 -3.11 -13.87 -0.38
C LEU A 218 -2.00 -14.92 -0.19
N CYS A 219 -1.30 -14.85 0.94
CA CYS A 219 -0.22 -15.77 1.26
C CYS A 219 -0.02 -15.95 2.76
N THR A 220 0.58 -17.08 3.15
CA THR A 220 1.03 -17.30 4.53
C THR A 220 2.23 -16.40 4.84
N ALA A 221 2.58 -16.24 6.11
CA ALA A 221 3.80 -15.53 6.50
C ALA A 221 5.06 -16.20 5.93
N ALA A 222 5.09 -17.54 5.91
CA ALA A 222 6.19 -18.31 5.35
C ALA A 222 6.35 -18.08 3.84
N ASP A 223 5.24 -18.08 3.10
CA ASP A 223 5.26 -17.84 1.65
C ASP A 223 5.64 -16.39 1.34
N PHE A 224 5.12 -15.42 2.09
CA PHE A 224 5.50 -14.02 1.95
C PHE A 224 7.00 -13.83 2.20
N ARG A 225 7.52 -14.35 3.31
CA ARG A 225 8.96 -14.28 3.63
C ARG A 225 9.80 -14.88 2.51
N THR A 226 9.47 -16.09 2.05
CA THR A 226 10.18 -16.75 0.94
C THR A 226 10.14 -15.89 -0.32
N ALA A 227 8.96 -15.37 -0.70
CA ALA A 227 8.79 -14.51 -1.85
C ALA A 227 9.62 -13.22 -1.76
N VAL A 228 9.72 -12.61 -0.57
CA VAL A 228 10.57 -11.45 -0.32
C VAL A 228 12.05 -11.77 -0.54
N LEU A 229 12.52 -12.90 -0.03
CA LEU A 229 13.91 -13.33 -0.21
C LEU A 229 14.26 -13.62 -1.69
N GLU A 230 13.30 -14.08 -2.47
CA GLU A 230 13.45 -14.31 -3.92
C GLU A 230 13.43 -12.99 -4.73
N ALA A 231 12.55 -12.05 -4.36
CA ALA A 231 12.24 -10.88 -5.17
C ALA A 231 13.16 -9.68 -4.92
N VAL A 232 13.71 -9.53 -3.71
CA VAL A 232 14.55 -8.37 -3.37
C VAL A 232 15.93 -8.49 -4.04
N PRO A 233 16.32 -7.54 -4.91
CA PRO A 233 17.64 -7.55 -5.54
C PRO A 233 18.77 -7.42 -4.52
N GLY A 234 19.87 -8.12 -4.76
CA GLY A 234 21.07 -8.00 -3.92
C GLY A 234 21.02 -8.81 -2.62
N GLY A 235 19.94 -9.52 -2.35
CA GLY A 235 19.78 -10.34 -1.14
C GLY A 235 19.28 -9.53 0.05
N VAL A 236 18.42 -10.13 0.86
CA VAL A 236 17.88 -9.49 2.07
C VAL A 236 18.81 -9.75 3.23
N ARG A 237 19.16 -8.69 3.96
CA ARG A 237 19.97 -8.80 5.17
C ARG A 237 19.11 -9.08 6.39
N GLU A 238 18.16 -8.22 6.69
CA GLU A 238 17.14 -8.43 7.74
C GLU A 238 15.86 -7.67 7.41
N GLY A 239 14.79 -7.95 8.15
CA GLY A 239 13.50 -7.32 7.91
C GLY A 239 12.44 -7.60 8.97
N ILE A 240 11.28 -6.97 8.77
CA ILE A 240 10.11 -7.10 9.63
C ILE A 240 8.83 -7.27 8.80
N PHE A 241 7.90 -8.07 9.30
CA PHE A 241 6.50 -8.07 8.91
C PHE A 241 5.80 -6.83 9.50
N LEU A 242 4.89 -6.26 8.74
CA LEU A 242 4.06 -5.11 9.14
C LEU A 242 2.59 -5.53 9.27
N ASP A 243 1.70 -4.56 9.51
CA ASP A 243 0.27 -4.86 9.60
C ASP A 243 -0.28 -5.33 8.25
N GLY A 244 -0.96 -6.47 8.26
CA GLY A 244 -1.36 -7.18 7.05
C GLY A 244 -2.86 -7.07 6.75
N ASP A 245 -3.34 -8.03 5.95
CA ASP A 245 -4.73 -8.19 5.57
C ASP A 245 -5.30 -6.90 4.95
N GLY A 246 -6.48 -6.44 5.36
CA GLY A 246 -7.07 -5.19 4.86
C GLY A 246 -6.19 -3.94 5.01
N SER A 247 -5.22 -3.94 5.93
CA SER A 247 -4.27 -2.84 6.10
C SER A 247 -3.17 -2.81 5.03
N SER A 248 -2.95 -3.90 4.30
CA SER A 248 -1.88 -4.03 3.28
C SER A 248 -2.15 -3.09 2.10
N GLN A 249 -1.57 -1.89 2.17
CA GLN A 249 -1.86 -0.78 1.26
C GLN A 249 -0.57 -0.20 0.68
N MET A 250 -0.62 0.23 -0.58
CA MET A 250 0.49 0.88 -1.28
C MET A 250 -0.02 2.02 -2.16
N ASN A 251 0.63 3.17 -2.05
CA ASN A 251 0.62 4.21 -3.07
C ASN A 251 1.98 4.21 -3.78
N ALA A 252 2.01 3.72 -5.01
CA ALA A 252 3.13 3.89 -5.94
C ALA A 252 2.62 4.56 -7.21
N ALA A 253 3.50 5.21 -7.96
CA ALA A 253 3.17 5.75 -9.27
C ALA A 253 2.76 4.63 -10.26
N GLU A 254 3.30 3.44 -10.05
CA GLU A 254 3.11 2.27 -10.89
C GLU A 254 1.89 1.43 -10.47
N ALA A 255 1.54 1.42 -9.18
CA ALA A 255 0.46 0.60 -8.64
C ALA A 255 -0.21 1.25 -7.42
N VAL A 256 -1.51 1.00 -7.27
CA VAL A 256 -2.30 1.40 -6.10
C VAL A 256 -2.93 0.15 -5.51
N LEU A 257 -2.45 -0.26 -4.34
CA LEU A 257 -3.00 -1.38 -3.60
C LEU A 257 -3.80 -0.85 -2.42
N THR A 258 -5.08 -1.18 -2.37
CA THR A 258 -6.00 -0.60 -1.38
C THR A 258 -6.23 -1.49 -0.18
N GLY A 259 -5.74 -2.73 -0.15
CA GLY A 259 -6.21 -3.73 0.80
C GLY A 259 -7.74 -3.80 0.76
N ASP A 260 -8.40 -3.68 1.91
CA ASP A 260 -9.86 -3.51 1.98
C ASP A 260 -10.32 -2.04 2.10
N SER A 261 -9.39 -1.10 1.90
CA SER A 261 -9.57 0.35 2.02
C SER A 261 -9.88 0.84 3.44
N ARG A 262 -9.60 0.05 4.47
CA ARG A 262 -9.74 0.52 5.86
C ARG A 262 -8.78 1.67 6.17
N PRO A 263 -9.12 2.54 7.12
CA PRO A 263 -8.17 3.47 7.71
C PRO A 263 -6.98 2.74 8.34
N VAL A 264 -5.78 3.24 8.11
CA VAL A 264 -4.56 2.83 8.83
C VAL A 264 -4.04 4.00 9.67
N MET A 265 -3.35 3.71 10.78
CA MET A 265 -2.89 4.77 11.70
C MET A 265 -1.55 5.38 11.29
N GLN A 266 -0.77 4.65 10.49
CA GLN A 266 0.57 5.05 10.10
C GLN A 266 0.81 4.74 8.63
N MET A 267 1.57 5.61 7.98
CA MET A 267 2.17 5.39 6.67
C MET A 267 3.70 5.41 6.81
N ILE A 268 4.36 4.47 6.14
CA ILE A 268 5.79 4.54 5.84
C ILE A 268 5.88 5.18 4.45
N ALA A 269 6.14 6.49 4.44
CA ALA A 269 6.12 7.30 3.23
C ALA A 269 7.53 7.47 2.65
N VAL A 270 7.58 7.69 1.34
CA VAL A 270 8.78 8.16 0.66
C VAL A 270 8.84 9.68 0.76
N SER A 271 10.00 10.21 1.11
CA SER A 271 10.30 11.64 1.11
C SER A 271 9.98 12.26 -0.25
N THR A 272 9.50 13.51 -0.23
CA THR A 272 9.26 14.28 -1.46
C THR A 272 10.50 15.06 -1.93
N GLY A 273 11.66 14.85 -1.30
CA GLY A 273 12.85 15.69 -1.49
C GLY A 273 12.76 17.01 -0.73
N LYS A 274 13.92 17.65 -0.51
CA LYS A 274 14.04 19.00 0.07
C LYS A 274 13.95 20.06 -1.03
#